data_AF-A0A7H8HKF6-F1
#
_entry.id   AF-A0A7H8HKF6-F1
#
_cell.length_a   1.000
_cell.length_b   1.000
_cell.length_c   1.000
_cell.angle_alpha   90.00
_cell.angle_beta   90.00
_cell.angle_gamma   90.00
#
_symmetry.space_group_name_H-M   'P 1'
#
loop_
_entity.id
_entity.type
_entity.pdbx_description
1 polymer ?
#
loop_
_entity_poly.entity_id
_entity_poly.type
_entity_poly.pdbx_seq_one_letter_code
_entity_poly.pdbx_strand_id
1 'polypeptide(L)'
;MYCLEAVIVRGAPALDGFRKVPAGFQDTFAACSELGPVAYVEADYFGGTGTQSAQVWHRGAVVLGPVRVAEGERFSAAGSPISQALRALGVQRGGHVDEFDAAGLGRHRRVEGWLATPNE
;
A
#
# COMPACT_ATOMS: atom_id res chain seq x y z
N MET A 1 -10.87 14.88 -13.16
CA MET A 1 -9.52 15.39 -12.83
C MET A 1 -8.70 14.17 -12.43
N TYR A 2 -7.75 13.77 -13.27
CA TYR A 2 -7.03 12.49 -13.17
C TYR A 2 -6.08 12.51 -11.97
N CYS A 3 -6.26 11.58 -11.03
CA CYS A 3 -5.28 11.36 -9.98
C CYS A 3 -4.19 10.42 -10.53
N LEU A 4 -3.07 11.04 -10.91
CA LEU A 4 -1.71 10.53 -11.13
C LEU A 4 -1.35 9.74 -12.39
N GLU A 5 -0.43 10.34 -13.17
CA GLU A 5 0.69 9.63 -13.78
C GLU A 5 1.82 9.45 -12.75
N ALA A 6 2.44 8.28 -12.69
CA ALA A 6 3.55 8.00 -11.78
C ALA A 6 4.86 8.62 -12.29
N VAL A 7 5.38 9.63 -11.59
CA VAL A 7 6.72 10.20 -11.86
C VAL A 7 7.74 9.58 -10.90
N ILE A 8 8.60 8.69 -11.39
CA ILE A 8 9.73 8.18 -10.60
C ILE A 8 10.92 9.14 -10.78
N VAL A 9 11.31 9.86 -9.72
CA VAL A 9 12.53 10.68 -9.71
C VAL A 9 13.72 9.80 -9.27
N ARG A 10 14.61 9.44 -10.21
CA ARG A 10 15.81 8.67 -9.89
C ARG A 10 16.78 9.50 -9.02
N GLY A 11 17.26 8.92 -7.91
CA GLY A 11 18.29 9.50 -7.05
C GLY A 11 17.80 10.44 -5.93
N ALA A 12 16.49 10.67 -5.81
CA ALA A 12 15.92 11.38 -4.67
C ALA A 12 15.98 10.51 -3.40
N PRO A 13 16.20 11.10 -2.20
CA PRO A 13 16.10 10.36 -0.95
C PRO A 13 14.72 9.73 -0.83
N ALA A 14 14.63 8.52 -0.27
CA ALA A 14 13.35 7.85 -0.05
C ALA A 14 12.58 8.48 1.12
N LEU A 15 11.26 8.34 1.11
CA LEU A 15 10.43 8.66 2.28
C LEU A 15 10.83 7.75 3.45
N ASP A 16 10.83 8.30 4.67
CA ASP A 16 11.20 7.53 5.85
C ASP A 16 10.29 6.30 6.02
N GLY A 17 10.90 5.15 6.33
CA GLY A 17 10.22 3.86 6.37
C GLY A 17 9.99 3.17 5.02
N PHE A 18 10.39 3.77 3.89
CA PHE A 18 10.20 3.23 2.54
C PHE A 18 11.49 3.15 1.73
N ARG A 19 11.48 2.34 0.66
CA ARG A 19 12.65 2.14 -0.22
C ARG A 19 12.45 2.66 -1.64
N LYS A 20 11.21 2.65 -2.15
CA LYS A 20 10.92 2.95 -3.56
C LYS A 20 10.34 4.33 -3.77
N VAL A 21 9.58 4.87 -2.81
CA VAL A 21 8.98 6.21 -2.96
C VAL A 21 9.95 7.33 -2.57
N PRO A 22 10.14 8.34 -3.44
CA PRO A 22 10.92 9.53 -3.09
C PRO A 22 10.27 10.34 -1.96
N ALA A 23 11.07 10.97 -1.11
CA ALA A 23 10.62 11.80 0.02
C ALA A 23 9.68 12.94 -0.41
N GLY A 24 9.87 13.49 -1.61
CA GLY A 24 9.03 14.56 -2.17
C GLY A 24 7.59 14.14 -2.52
N PHE A 25 7.24 12.86 -2.44
CA PHE A 25 5.88 12.39 -2.73
C PHE A 25 4.91 12.53 -1.55
N GLN A 26 5.40 12.86 -0.35
CA GLN A 26 4.54 13.03 0.82
C GLN A 26 3.48 14.10 0.59
N ASP A 27 3.85 15.24 0.00
CA ASP A 27 2.93 16.35 -0.27
C ASP A 27 1.88 15.96 -1.31
N THR A 28 2.28 15.17 -2.32
CA THR A 28 1.36 14.63 -3.32
C THR A 28 0.33 13.70 -2.68
N PHE A 29 0.76 12.76 -1.82
CA PHE A 29 -0.18 11.87 -1.12
C PHE A 29 -1.09 12.64 -0.17
N ALA A 30 -0.56 13.61 0.57
CA ALA A 30 -1.35 14.49 1.43
C ALA A 30 -2.41 15.24 0.63
N ALA A 31 -2.04 15.89 -0.48
CA ALA A 31 -2.97 16.61 -1.34
C ALA A 31 -4.04 15.70 -1.97
N CYS A 32 -3.65 14.52 -2.47
CA CYS A 32 -4.61 13.53 -2.98
C CYS A 32 -5.56 13.06 -1.89
N SER A 33 -5.10 13.01 -0.63
CA SER A 33 -5.88 12.49 0.48
C SER A 33 -7.02 13.40 0.94
N GLU A 34 -7.12 14.62 0.40
CA GLU A 34 -8.26 15.53 0.62
C GLU A 34 -9.56 14.98 0.01
N LEU A 35 -9.47 14.19 -1.06
CA LEU A 35 -10.62 13.61 -1.75
C LEU A 35 -11.06 12.27 -1.15
N GLY A 36 -10.23 11.65 -0.32
CA GLY A 36 -10.44 10.32 0.26
C GLY A 36 -9.14 9.76 0.82
N PRO A 37 -9.16 8.72 1.66
CA PRO A 37 -7.93 8.16 2.20
C PRO A 37 -7.04 7.58 1.09
N VAL A 38 -5.74 7.81 1.19
CA VAL A 38 -4.72 7.35 0.24
C VAL A 38 -3.69 6.52 1.00
N ALA A 39 -3.37 5.33 0.49
CA ALA A 39 -2.33 4.48 1.07
C ALA A 39 -1.19 4.28 0.08
N TYR A 40 0.04 4.31 0.58
CA TYR A 40 1.21 3.83 -0.13
C TYR A 40 1.72 2.57 0.57
N VAL A 41 1.95 1.52 -0.22
CA VAL A 41 2.38 0.20 0.26
C VAL A 41 3.58 -0.29 -0.52
N GLU A 42 4.58 -0.82 0.18
CA GLU A 42 5.66 -1.57 -0.43
C GLU A 42 5.64 -3.00 0.10
N ALA A 43 5.78 -3.94 -0.82
CA ALA A 43 5.99 -5.34 -0.52
C ALA A 43 7.17 -5.84 -1.35
N ASP A 44 8.03 -6.63 -0.70
CA ASP A 44 9.13 -7.32 -1.35
C ASP A 44 9.22 -8.72 -0.76
N TYR A 45 8.90 -9.74 -1.56
CA TYR A 45 8.78 -11.12 -1.13
C TYR A 45 9.52 -12.06 -2.06
N PHE A 46 10.25 -13.00 -1.47
CA PHE A 46 10.87 -14.11 -2.16
C PHE A 46 10.64 -15.40 -1.35
N GLY A 47 10.09 -16.44 -1.98
CA GLY A 47 9.85 -17.74 -1.31
C GLY A 47 8.85 -17.71 -0.14
N GLY A 48 8.00 -16.68 -0.05
CA GLY A 48 7.03 -16.52 1.05
C GLY A 48 7.55 -15.71 2.24
N THR A 49 8.82 -15.36 2.24
CA THR A 49 9.43 -14.46 3.22
C THR A 49 9.68 -13.10 2.56
N GLY A 50 9.55 -12.03 3.33
CA GLY A 50 9.69 -10.70 2.76
C GLY A 50 9.46 -9.60 3.77
N THR A 51 9.48 -8.39 3.24
CA THR A 51 9.22 -7.16 4.00
C THR A 51 7.94 -6.50 3.50
N GLN A 52 7.27 -5.79 4.39
CA GLN A 52 6.19 -4.89 4.03
C GLN A 52 6.34 -3.56 4.75
N SER A 53 5.98 -2.49 4.07
CA SER A 53 5.75 -1.18 4.69
C SER A 53 4.50 -0.53 4.14
N ALA A 54 3.83 0.24 4.99
CA ALA A 54 2.62 0.96 4.62
C ALA A 54 2.48 2.27 5.39
N GLN A 55 1.91 3.28 4.72
CA GLN A 55 1.50 4.55 5.31
C GLN A 55 0.22 5.03 4.64
N VAL A 56 -0.65 5.68 5.41
CA VAL A 56 -1.95 6.15 4.95
C VAL A 56 -2.11 7.61 5.33
N TRP A 57 -2.63 8.38 4.38
CA TRP A 57 -3.00 9.77 4.51
C TRP A 57 -4.52 9.92 4.39
N HIS A 58 -5.10 10.84 5.16
CA HIS A 58 -6.48 11.25 5.04
C HIS A 58 -6.61 12.71 5.43
N ARG A 59 -7.25 13.53 4.57
CA ARG A 59 -7.42 14.99 4.79
C ARG A 59 -6.08 15.70 5.07
N GLY A 60 -5.07 15.39 4.24
CA GLY A 60 -3.75 16.00 4.31
C GLY A 60 -2.85 15.47 5.43
N ALA A 61 -3.38 14.67 6.36
CA ALA A 61 -2.64 14.17 7.51
C ALA A 61 -2.29 12.69 7.39
N VAL A 62 -1.15 12.29 7.97
CA VAL A 62 -0.82 10.86 8.16
C VAL A 62 -1.71 10.30 9.26
N VAL A 63 -2.51 9.28 8.91
CA VAL A 63 -3.45 8.62 9.85
C VAL A 63 -3.03 7.21 10.23
N LEU A 64 -2.08 6.62 9.49
CA LEU A 64 -1.44 5.35 9.83
C LEU A 64 -0.01 5.35 9.29
N GLY A 65 0.94 4.92 10.12
CA GLY A 65 2.30 4.60 9.71
C GLY A 65 3.33 5.74 9.85
N PRO A 66 4.56 5.51 9.36
CA PRO A 66 4.99 4.31 8.63
C PRO A 66 4.95 3.05 9.52
N VAL A 67 4.22 2.02 9.06
CA VAL A 67 4.23 0.69 9.69
C VAL A 67 5.10 -0.22 8.84
N ARG A 68 6.03 -0.93 9.47
CA ARG A 68 6.98 -1.82 8.79
C ARG A 68 7.08 -3.15 9.49
N VAL A 69 7.24 -4.19 8.69
CA VAL A 69 7.63 -5.53 9.15
C VAL A 69 8.83 -5.97 8.30
N ALA A 70 9.92 -6.30 8.97
CA ALA A 70 11.12 -6.81 8.32
C ALA A 70 11.00 -8.31 7.98
N GLU A 71 11.94 -8.81 7.18
CA GLU A 71 12.01 -10.22 6.85
C GLU A 71 12.23 -11.06 8.12
N GLY A 72 11.42 -12.10 8.30
CA GLY A 72 11.45 -12.98 9.47
C GLY A 72 10.70 -12.45 10.70
N GLU A 73 10.22 -11.20 10.68
CA GLU A 73 9.39 -10.66 11.75
C GLU A 73 7.94 -11.16 11.62
N ARG A 74 7.31 -11.42 12.77
CA ARG A 74 5.89 -11.77 12.82
C ARG A 74 5.04 -10.51 12.73
N PHE A 75 3.88 -10.62 12.07
CA PHE A 75 2.88 -9.56 12.13
C PHE A 75 2.36 -9.37 13.56
N SER A 76 2.08 -8.12 13.91
CA SER A 76 1.40 -7.80 15.15
C SER A 76 -0.06 -8.29 15.12
N ALA A 77 -0.75 -8.22 16.25
CA ALA A 77 -2.18 -8.50 16.32
C ALA A 77 -3.03 -7.59 15.41
N ALA A 78 -2.51 -6.44 14.97
CA ALA A 78 -3.18 -5.55 14.03
C ALA A 78 -3.17 -6.07 12.58
N GLY A 79 -2.37 -7.10 12.29
CA GLY A 79 -2.21 -7.72 10.97
C GLY A 79 -1.00 -7.20 10.20
N SER A 80 -0.89 -7.61 8.92
CA SER A 80 0.19 -7.15 8.03
C SER A 80 0.08 -5.63 7.77
N PRO A 81 1.18 -4.91 7.46
CA PRO A 81 1.12 -3.51 7.05
C PRO A 81 0.13 -3.23 5.92
N ILE A 82 0.03 -4.13 4.94
CA ILE A 82 -0.95 -4.00 3.84
C ILE A 82 -2.39 -4.11 4.35
N SER A 83 -2.67 -5.12 5.18
CA SER A 83 -4.03 -5.34 5.70
C SER A 83 -4.47 -4.19 6.62
N GLN A 84 -3.54 -3.63 7.41
CA GLN A 84 -3.78 -2.41 8.20
C GLN A 84 -4.11 -1.21 7.30
N ALA A 85 -3.38 -1.01 6.21
CA ALA A 85 -3.65 0.08 5.27
C ALA A 85 -4.99 -0.08 4.57
N LEU A 86 -5.32 -1.28 4.08
CA LEU A 86 -6.61 -1.56 3.44
C LEU A 86 -7.78 -1.30 4.39
N ARG A 87 -7.64 -1.64 5.67
CA ARG A 87 -8.65 -1.30 6.69
C ARG A 87 -8.85 0.22 6.82
N ALA A 88 -7.76 0.99 6.83
CA ALA A 88 -7.83 2.45 6.85
C ALA A 88 -8.43 3.05 5.57
N LEU A 89 -8.33 2.36 4.43
CA LEU A 89 -9.04 2.69 3.19
C LEU A 89 -10.53 2.30 3.20
N GLY A 90 -11.00 1.60 4.24
CA GLY A 90 -12.38 1.17 4.41
C GLY A 90 -12.67 -0.28 4.02
N VAL A 91 -11.68 -1.07 3.63
CA VAL A 91 -11.87 -2.50 3.34
C VAL A 91 -12.29 -3.22 4.61
N GLN A 92 -13.42 -3.93 4.53
CA GLN A 92 -13.93 -4.75 5.62
C GLN A 92 -13.52 -6.20 5.40
N ARG A 93 -12.85 -6.81 6.38
CA ARG A 93 -12.46 -8.23 6.31
C ARG A 93 -13.66 -9.16 6.13
N GLY A 94 -14.74 -8.94 6.88
CA GLY A 94 -15.87 -9.87 6.92
C GLY A 94 -15.45 -11.32 7.22
N GLY A 95 -15.94 -12.26 6.40
CA GLY A 95 -15.63 -13.69 6.49
C GLY A 95 -14.27 -14.12 5.92
N HIS A 96 -13.49 -13.18 5.38
CA HIS A 96 -12.18 -13.45 4.79
C HIS A 96 -11.08 -13.61 5.85
N VAL A 97 -9.92 -14.11 5.41
CA VAL A 97 -8.75 -14.29 6.28
C VAL A 97 -8.25 -12.93 6.80
N ASP A 98 -8.14 -11.95 5.92
CA ASP A 98 -7.73 -10.58 6.23
C ASP A 98 -8.22 -9.60 5.15
N GLU A 99 -7.89 -8.31 5.28
CA GLU A 99 -8.29 -7.29 4.31
C GLU A 99 -7.64 -7.48 2.93
N PHE A 100 -6.47 -8.11 2.85
CA PHE A 100 -5.82 -8.42 1.57
C PHE A 100 -6.61 -9.47 0.78
N ASP A 101 -7.05 -10.52 1.47
CA ASP A 101 -7.95 -11.54 0.92
C ASP A 101 -9.32 -10.94 0.56
N ALA A 102 -9.91 -10.12 1.45
CA ALA A 102 -11.19 -9.45 1.19
C ALA A 102 -11.15 -8.52 -0.03
N ALA A 103 -10.02 -7.83 -0.26
CA ALA A 103 -9.81 -6.99 -1.43
C ALA A 103 -9.52 -7.79 -2.71
N GLY A 104 -9.41 -9.12 -2.63
CA GLY A 104 -9.14 -9.99 -3.78
C GLY A 104 -7.72 -9.85 -4.35
N LEU A 105 -6.81 -9.18 -3.65
CA LEU A 105 -5.46 -8.88 -4.15
C LEU A 105 -4.59 -10.14 -4.35
N GLY A 106 -4.99 -11.25 -3.73
CA GLY A 106 -4.36 -12.57 -3.94
C GLY A 106 -4.69 -13.23 -5.28
N ARG A 107 -5.63 -12.69 -6.07
CA ARG A 107 -6.12 -13.33 -7.31
C ARG A 107 -5.03 -13.47 -8.37
N HIS A 108 -4.18 -12.47 -8.55
CA HIS A 108 -3.06 -12.53 -9.49
C HIS A 108 -1.77 -12.02 -8.85
N ARG A 109 -0.73 -12.86 -8.89
CA ARG A 109 0.62 -12.53 -8.38
C ARG A 109 1.44 -11.66 -9.32
N ARG A 110 1.04 -11.61 -10.60
CA ARG A 110 1.70 -10.86 -11.66
C ARG A 110 0.76 -9.76 -12.13
N VAL A 111 1.29 -8.55 -12.35
CA VAL A 111 0.50 -7.39 -12.77
C VAL A 111 -0.23 -7.67 -14.09
N GLU A 112 0.42 -8.41 -15.00
CA GLU A 112 -0.17 -8.80 -16.29
C GLU A 112 -1.45 -9.62 -16.13
N GLY A 113 -1.58 -10.39 -15.04
CA GLY A 113 -2.79 -11.14 -14.74
C GLY A 113 -4.01 -10.26 -14.45
N TRP A 114 -3.79 -9.01 -14.04
CA TRP A 114 -4.84 -8.02 -13.79
C TRP A 114 -5.26 -7.26 -15.06
N LEU A 115 -4.47 -7.30 -16.13
CA LEU A 115 -4.73 -6.54 -17.37
C LEU A 115 -5.72 -7.22 -18.31
N ALA A 116 -6.27 -8.39 -17.96
CA ALA A 116 -7.26 -9.07 -18.79
C ALA A 116 -8.55 -8.22 -18.87
N THR A 117 -8.78 -7.63 -20.04
CA THR A 117 -10.04 -6.98 -20.39
C THR A 117 -11.17 -8.02 -20.42
N PRO A 118 -12.38 -7.71 -19.92
CA PRO A 118 -13.53 -8.56 -20.21
C PRO A 118 -13.66 -8.64 -21.73
N ASN A 119 -13.80 -9.84 -22.29
CA ASN A 119 -14.20 -9.98 -23.69
C ASN A 119 -15.54 -9.27 -23.87
N GLU A 120 -15.61 -8.40 -24.89
CA GLU A 120 -16.84 -7.70 -25.33
C GLU A 120 -18.04 -8.63 -25.50
#